data_AF-A0A8S0H7F4-F1
#
_entry.id   AF-A0A8S0H7F4-F1
#
_cell.length_a   1.000
_cell.length_b   1.000
_cell.length_c   1.000
_cell.angle_alpha   90.00
_cell.angle_beta   90.00
_cell.angle_gamma   90.00
#
_symmetry.space_group_name_H-M   'P 1'
#
loop_
_entity.id
_entity.type
_entity.pdbx_description
1 polymer ?
#
loop_
_entity_poly.entity_id
_entity_poly.type
_entity_poly.pdbx_seq_one_letter_code
_entity_poly.pdbx_strand_id
1 'polypeptide(L)'
;MRFSRRGFLTGLAVTGAAIPVAFYTQKELLRQDVRRKEEQEITPGEAKLEVALDPGVRLADHLRGIWDIEFLDANGPQSLPRKGCELLLDAGPTGRGLRGLLGRAQSLRGDGPVEFMVQGDLASVDAARLRWRLFAGGRIAGAPSHECQVVLDEVWASWGNAGSGTLSGSLQSLQASPLAPVSAARFVARKRVFPAARDQSGLSPALLAWLVSPQHRLFHQLWHASRDRWHTLPKDKRNSLRGLGWQPGPVKHERDARGRRKHRNASGIDFLFMHRHMLLHARSLQPDLVSWQQLPQPCARLEQDRQAFIRYYENRDGCSVPPAWVADDDEEFTQWLHGLKSDAAFYGNFQVWESQYQDPSTSAA
;
A
#
# COMPACT_ATOMS: atom_id res chain seq x y z
N MET A 1 -1.83 37.80 -79.20
CA MET A 1 -2.78 37.64 -78.06
C MET A 1 -2.23 36.55 -77.15
N ARG A 2 -2.24 36.61 -75.83
CA ARG A 2 -2.69 37.63 -74.86
C ARG A 2 -2.04 37.18 -73.55
N PHE A 3 -0.95 37.82 -73.12
CA PHE A 3 -0.66 37.84 -71.69
C PHE A 3 -1.82 38.61 -71.05
N SER A 4 -2.71 37.87 -70.41
CA SER A 4 -3.88 38.43 -69.74
C SER A 4 -3.38 39.31 -68.60
N ARG A 5 -3.42 40.64 -68.81
CA ARG A 5 -3.16 41.63 -67.75
C ARG A 5 -4.04 41.40 -66.52
N ARG A 6 -5.20 40.74 -66.69
CA ARG A 6 -6.05 40.30 -65.56
C ARG A 6 -5.38 39.19 -64.75
N GLY A 7 -4.80 38.16 -65.36
CA GLY A 7 -4.15 37.06 -64.62
C GLY A 7 -2.92 37.47 -63.79
N PHE A 8 -2.13 38.42 -64.30
CA PHE A 8 -0.94 38.93 -63.59
C PHE A 8 -1.32 39.84 -62.41
N LEU A 9 -2.33 40.70 -62.56
CA LEU A 9 -2.85 41.54 -61.48
C LEU A 9 -3.60 40.72 -60.42
N THR A 10 -4.33 39.68 -60.81
CA THR A 10 -4.96 38.75 -59.86
C THR A 10 -3.91 37.92 -59.11
N GLY A 11 -2.83 37.49 -59.78
CA GLY A 11 -1.69 36.85 -59.14
C GLY A 11 -1.00 37.74 -58.10
N LEU A 12 -0.72 39.00 -58.45
CA LEU A 12 -0.12 39.99 -57.55
C LEU A 12 -1.02 40.38 -56.37
N ALA A 13 -2.33 40.45 -56.57
CA ALA A 13 -3.29 40.74 -55.51
C ALA A 13 -3.45 39.55 -54.53
N VAL A 14 -3.46 38.31 -55.05
CA VAL A 14 -3.53 37.09 -54.23
C VAL A 14 -2.23 36.87 -53.46
N THR A 15 -1.05 37.07 -54.06
CA THR A 15 0.24 37.01 -53.33
C THR A 15 0.42 38.20 -52.38
N GLY A 16 -0.07 39.39 -52.76
CA GLY A 16 0.01 40.61 -51.94
C GLY A 16 -0.88 40.58 -50.69
N ALA A 17 -1.98 39.83 -50.71
CA ALA A 17 -2.83 39.60 -49.53
C ALA A 17 -2.44 38.34 -48.74
N ALA A 18 -1.92 37.30 -49.40
CA ALA A 18 -1.53 36.06 -48.74
C ALA A 18 -0.29 36.21 -47.84
N ILE A 19 0.69 37.03 -48.22
CA ILE A 19 1.91 37.24 -47.41
C ILE A 19 1.58 37.98 -46.10
N PRO A 20 0.84 39.09 -46.09
CA PRO A 20 0.41 39.74 -44.85
C PRO A 20 -0.47 38.84 -43.97
N VAL A 21 -1.36 38.05 -44.57
CA VAL A 21 -2.22 37.11 -43.82
C VAL A 21 -1.38 35.97 -43.23
N ALA A 22 -0.42 35.40 -43.96
CA ALA A 22 0.51 34.39 -43.44
C ALA A 22 1.39 34.95 -42.31
N PHE A 23 1.89 36.18 -42.46
CA PHE A 23 2.70 36.83 -41.44
C PHE A 23 1.86 37.19 -40.19
N TYR A 24 0.62 37.64 -40.38
CA TYR A 24 -0.31 37.94 -39.29
C TYR A 24 -0.73 36.67 -38.55
N THR A 25 -1.09 35.60 -39.27
CA THR A 25 -1.45 34.30 -38.68
C THR A 25 -0.27 33.65 -37.94
N GLN A 26 0.95 33.71 -38.49
CA GLN A 26 2.16 33.26 -37.80
C GLN A 26 2.43 34.09 -36.53
N LYS A 27 2.24 35.42 -36.59
CA LYS A 27 2.42 36.30 -35.42
C LYS A 27 1.35 36.05 -34.36
N GLU A 28 0.14 35.71 -34.77
CA GLU A 28 -0.96 35.41 -33.85
C GLU A 28 -0.82 34.02 -33.22
N LEU A 29 -0.34 33.03 -33.98
CA LEU A 29 0.07 31.73 -33.44
C LEU A 29 1.23 31.87 -32.44
N LEU A 30 2.24 32.67 -32.76
CA LEU A 30 3.34 32.97 -31.83
C LEU A 30 2.83 33.70 -30.57
N ARG A 31 1.86 34.61 -30.70
CA ARG A 31 1.24 35.28 -29.54
C ARG A 31 0.38 34.32 -28.72
N GLN A 32 -0.33 33.40 -29.35
CA GLN A 32 -1.08 32.35 -28.66
C GLN A 32 -0.14 31.39 -27.94
N ASP A 33 0.99 31.02 -28.56
CA ASP A 33 2.02 30.21 -27.92
C ASP A 33 2.70 30.94 -26.75
N VAL A 34 2.97 32.24 -26.90
CA VAL A 34 3.49 33.08 -25.81
C VAL A 34 2.46 33.20 -24.70
N ARG A 35 1.18 33.48 -24.99
CA ARG A 35 0.12 33.54 -23.96
C ARG A 35 -0.11 32.20 -23.29
N ARG A 36 -0.03 31.10 -24.03
CA ARG A 36 -0.17 29.74 -23.48
C ARG A 36 1.02 29.40 -22.59
N LYS A 37 2.23 29.85 -22.94
CA LYS A 37 3.40 29.77 -22.06
C LYS A 37 3.24 30.67 -20.84
N GLU A 38 2.79 31.90 -21.01
CA GLU A 38 2.52 32.83 -19.90
C GLU A 38 1.46 32.24 -18.96
N GLU A 39 0.36 31.68 -19.47
CA GLU A 39 -0.68 30.98 -18.69
C GLU A 39 -0.13 29.74 -17.97
N GLN A 40 0.84 29.03 -18.55
CA GLN A 40 1.55 27.91 -17.91
C GLN A 40 2.60 28.38 -16.88
N GLU A 41 3.10 29.63 -17.00
CA GLU A 41 4.05 30.27 -16.09
C GLU A 41 3.36 31.02 -14.94
N ILE A 42 2.03 31.19 -14.97
CA ILE A 42 1.27 31.74 -13.84
C ILE A 42 1.35 30.74 -12.68
N THR A 43 2.05 31.13 -11.62
CA THR A 43 2.06 30.38 -10.36
C THR A 43 0.64 30.22 -9.82
N PRO A 44 0.27 29.06 -9.24
CA PRO A 44 -1.07 28.85 -8.70
C PRO A 44 -1.50 29.98 -7.74
N GLY A 45 -2.70 30.53 -7.94
CA GLY A 45 -3.21 31.64 -7.13
C GLY A 45 -3.54 31.27 -5.68
N GLU A 46 -3.83 30.00 -5.42
CA GLU A 46 -4.15 29.46 -4.09
C GLU A 46 -3.75 27.98 -4.00
N ALA A 47 -3.41 27.52 -2.79
CA ALA A 47 -3.18 26.11 -2.52
C ALA A 47 -4.52 25.36 -2.47
N LYS A 48 -4.55 24.16 -3.05
CA LYS A 48 -5.71 23.25 -2.99
C LYS A 48 -5.35 22.01 -2.18
N LEU A 49 -6.38 21.32 -1.68
CA LEU A 49 -6.17 20.02 -1.05
C LEU A 49 -5.70 19.03 -2.11
N GLU A 50 -4.48 18.55 -1.97
CA GLU A 50 -3.87 17.58 -2.88
C GLU A 50 -3.58 16.28 -2.14
N VAL A 51 -4.34 15.24 -2.46
CA VAL A 51 -4.14 13.87 -1.94
C VAL A 51 -3.32 13.04 -2.93
N ALA A 52 -2.60 12.04 -2.42
CA ALA A 52 -1.94 11.08 -3.28
C ALA A 52 -2.99 10.29 -4.09
N LEU A 53 -2.72 10.12 -5.39
CA LEU A 53 -3.47 9.22 -6.28
C LEU A 53 -2.77 7.86 -6.38
N ASP A 54 -3.38 6.88 -7.05
CA ASP A 54 -3.00 5.46 -6.99
C ASP A 54 -1.49 5.15 -7.16
N PRO A 55 -0.71 5.78 -8.07
CA PRO A 55 0.74 5.55 -8.12
C PRO A 55 1.48 6.07 -6.88
N GLY A 56 1.04 7.21 -6.33
CA GLY A 56 1.64 7.81 -5.14
C GLY A 56 1.29 7.06 -3.86
N VAL A 57 0.07 6.53 -3.74
CA VAL A 57 -0.36 5.69 -2.60
C VAL A 57 0.45 4.40 -2.57
N ARG A 58 0.61 3.74 -3.72
CA ARG A 58 1.44 2.52 -3.83
C ARG A 58 2.90 2.76 -3.47
N LEU A 59 3.47 3.87 -3.94
CA LEU A 59 4.83 4.27 -3.58
C LEU A 59 4.96 4.49 -2.07
N ALA A 60 3.99 5.16 -1.45
CA ALA A 60 3.96 5.36 0.00
C ALA A 60 3.90 4.04 0.78
N ASP A 61 3.06 3.08 0.35
CA ASP A 61 2.99 1.75 0.95
C ASP A 61 4.29 0.95 0.79
N HIS A 62 4.92 1.07 -0.39
CA HIS A 62 6.19 0.44 -0.65
C HIS A 62 7.29 1.00 0.27
N LEU A 63 7.28 2.31 0.55
CA LEU A 63 8.24 2.94 1.46
C LEU A 63 7.95 2.64 2.94
N ARG A 64 6.68 2.52 3.34
CA ARG A 64 6.30 2.36 4.75
C ARG A 64 6.89 1.08 5.36
N GLY A 65 7.55 1.22 6.51
CA GLY A 65 8.08 0.10 7.28
C GLY A 65 9.49 0.31 7.82
N ILE A 66 10.17 -0.80 8.12
CA ILE A 66 11.51 -0.84 8.70
C ILE A 66 12.52 -1.24 7.62
N TRP A 67 13.63 -0.51 7.54
CA TRP A 67 14.69 -0.74 6.58
C TRP A 67 16.03 -0.89 7.30
N ASP A 68 16.79 -1.93 6.95
CA ASP A 68 18.18 -2.10 7.39
C ASP A 68 19.10 -1.31 6.47
N ILE A 69 19.82 -0.32 6.99
CA ILE A 69 20.67 0.57 6.19
C ILE A 69 22.16 0.31 6.42
N GLU A 70 22.90 0.24 5.31
CA GLU A 70 24.35 0.11 5.26
C GLU A 70 24.96 1.28 4.48
N PHE A 71 25.90 2.00 5.11
CA PHE A 71 26.70 3.03 4.45
C PHE A 71 27.94 2.39 3.83
N LEU A 72 28.11 2.61 2.52
CA LEU A 72 29.18 2.00 1.73
C LEU A 72 30.50 2.75 1.86
N ASP A 73 30.42 4.06 2.10
CA ASP A 73 31.58 4.95 2.13
C ASP A 73 31.97 5.33 3.58
N ALA A 74 33.20 5.81 3.78
CA ALA A 74 33.65 6.32 5.10
C ALA A 74 32.97 7.63 5.50
N ASN A 75 32.45 8.37 4.52
CA ASN A 75 31.96 9.74 4.68
C ASN A 75 30.48 9.81 5.09
N GLY A 76 29.92 8.73 5.65
CA GLY A 76 28.57 8.73 6.21
C GLY A 76 28.42 9.71 7.39
N PRO A 77 27.22 9.83 7.98
CA PRO A 77 27.03 10.67 9.14
C PRO A 77 27.98 10.22 10.26
N GLN A 78 28.84 11.12 10.77
CA GLN A 78 29.84 10.77 11.79
C GLN A 78 29.21 10.17 13.06
N SER A 79 27.93 10.48 13.33
CA SER A 79 27.18 9.96 14.46
C SER A 79 26.69 8.51 14.27
N LEU A 80 26.80 7.92 13.07
CA LEU A 80 26.28 6.60 12.76
C LEU A 80 27.38 5.64 12.28
N PRO A 81 27.36 4.37 12.72
CA PRO A 81 28.24 3.34 12.18
C PRO A 81 27.84 2.97 10.75
N ARG A 82 28.78 2.35 10.00
CA ARG A 82 28.51 1.86 8.64
C ARG A 82 27.41 0.79 8.58
N LYS A 83 27.29 -0.05 9.60
CA LYS A 83 26.31 -1.15 9.72
C LYS A 83 25.59 -1.09 11.06
N GLY A 84 24.43 -1.74 11.16
CA GLY A 84 23.61 -1.79 12.39
C GLY A 84 22.72 -0.57 12.60
N CYS A 85 22.50 0.20 11.53
CA CYS A 85 21.56 1.30 11.49
C CYS A 85 20.22 0.81 10.91
N GLU A 86 19.13 1.42 11.35
CA GLU A 86 17.80 1.20 10.80
C GLU A 86 17.23 2.55 10.31
N LEU A 87 16.39 2.48 9.29
CA LEU A 87 15.61 3.58 8.75
C LEU A 87 14.13 3.19 8.87
N LEU A 88 13.38 3.98 9.64
CA LEU A 88 11.93 3.85 9.76
C LEU A 88 11.30 4.87 8.84
N LEU A 89 10.40 4.44 7.94
CA LEU A 89 9.70 5.34 7.03
C LEU A 89 8.19 5.19 7.22
N ASP A 90 7.50 6.32 7.23
CA ASP A 90 6.05 6.40 7.31
C ASP A 90 5.49 7.51 6.41
N ALA A 91 4.32 7.24 5.86
CA ALA A 91 3.56 8.15 5.01
C ALA A 91 2.07 7.97 5.31
N GLY A 92 1.31 9.07 5.29
CA GLY A 92 -0.14 9.03 5.52
C GLY A 92 -0.85 8.15 4.48
N PRO A 93 -2.05 7.59 4.78
CA PRO A 93 -2.75 6.68 3.85
C PRO A 93 -2.99 7.28 2.45
N THR A 94 -3.27 8.58 2.39
CA THR A 94 -3.37 9.39 1.15
C THR A 94 -2.36 10.55 1.16
N GLY A 95 -1.33 10.43 2.01
CA GLY A 95 -0.36 11.47 2.27
C GLY A 95 0.67 11.57 1.16
N ARG A 96 1.02 12.81 0.81
CA ARG A 96 2.15 13.11 -0.10
C ARG A 96 3.42 13.50 0.66
N GLY A 97 3.39 13.47 1.99
CA GLY A 97 4.56 13.70 2.85
C GLY A 97 5.19 12.38 3.28
N LEU A 98 6.53 12.36 3.30
CA LEU A 98 7.31 11.25 3.84
C LEU A 98 7.95 11.69 5.17
N ARG A 99 7.75 10.88 6.21
CA ARG A 99 8.32 11.05 7.54
C ARG A 99 9.12 9.82 7.90
N GLY A 100 10.04 9.96 8.85
CA GLY A 100 10.86 8.82 9.24
C GLY A 100 11.89 9.13 10.29
N LEU A 101 12.61 8.11 10.69
CA LEU A 101 13.69 8.20 11.66
C LEU A 101 14.87 7.36 11.16
N LEU A 102 16.07 7.89 11.29
CA LEU A 102 17.31 7.20 10.95
C LEU A 102 18.22 7.19 12.18
N GLY A 103 18.67 6.01 12.58
CA GLY A 103 19.45 5.86 13.78
C GLY A 103 20.05 4.48 13.97
N ARG A 104 20.75 4.29 15.08
CA ARG A 104 21.14 2.94 15.52
C ARG A 104 19.89 2.17 15.92
N ALA A 105 19.87 0.86 15.68
CA ALA A 105 18.76 0.00 16.09
C ALA A 105 18.42 0.15 17.59
N GLN A 106 19.45 0.25 18.45
CA GLN A 106 19.26 0.45 19.89
C GLN A 106 18.60 1.81 20.21
N SER A 107 19.01 2.89 19.55
CA SER A 107 18.44 4.23 19.74
C SER A 107 16.97 4.27 19.32
N LEU A 108 16.65 3.67 18.17
CA LEU A 108 15.28 3.62 17.65
C LEU A 108 14.34 2.78 18.52
N ARG A 109 14.86 1.78 19.23
CA ARG A 109 14.10 0.88 20.11
C ARG A 109 14.08 1.29 21.58
N GLY A 110 14.90 2.26 21.97
CA GLY A 110 14.84 2.87 23.29
C GLY A 110 13.85 4.04 23.37
N ASP A 111 13.75 4.67 24.53
CA ASP A 111 12.94 5.89 24.74
C ASP A 111 13.77 7.19 24.55
N GLY A 112 15.08 7.03 24.33
CA GLY A 112 16.03 8.13 24.19
C GLY A 112 15.94 8.88 22.86
N PRO A 113 16.78 9.92 22.71
CA PRO A 113 16.87 10.68 21.47
C PRO A 113 17.37 9.81 20.31
N VAL A 114 16.82 10.07 19.13
CA VAL A 114 17.24 9.45 17.87
C VAL A 114 18.20 10.38 17.13
N GLU A 115 19.13 9.81 16.39
CA GLU A 115 20.17 10.57 15.69
C GLU A 115 19.59 11.51 14.64
N PHE A 116 18.64 11.04 13.81
CA PHE A 116 18.04 11.85 12.75
C PHE A 116 16.53 11.65 12.59
N MET A 117 15.85 12.75 12.30
CA MET A 117 14.49 12.77 11.76
C MET A 117 14.55 12.93 10.24
N VAL A 118 13.69 12.20 9.53
CA VAL A 118 13.56 12.23 8.07
C VAL A 118 12.34 13.06 7.70
N GLN A 119 12.49 13.96 6.74
CA GLN A 119 11.39 14.71 6.14
C GLN A 119 11.59 14.81 4.63
N GLY A 120 10.60 14.34 3.88
CA GLY A 120 10.54 14.45 2.43
C GLY A 120 9.11 14.57 1.94
N ASP A 121 8.96 14.54 0.63
CA ASP A 121 7.67 14.57 -0.04
C ASP A 121 7.69 13.62 -1.25
N LEU A 122 6.50 13.17 -1.62
CA LEU A 122 6.20 12.31 -2.76
C LEU A 122 5.42 13.13 -3.81
N ALA A 123 5.58 14.46 -3.82
CA ALA A 123 4.75 15.35 -4.63
C ALA A 123 5.10 15.24 -6.13
N SER A 124 6.39 15.16 -6.45
CA SER A 124 6.87 14.81 -7.79
C SER A 124 7.03 13.30 -7.87
N VAL A 125 6.00 12.60 -8.36
CA VAL A 125 6.05 11.14 -8.58
C VAL A 125 6.91 10.84 -9.82
N ASP A 126 8.19 11.14 -9.75
CA ASP A 126 9.17 10.39 -10.52
C ASP A 126 9.57 9.20 -9.65
N ALA A 127 8.89 8.07 -9.82
CA ALA A 127 9.14 6.86 -9.04
C ALA A 127 10.61 6.39 -9.10
N ALA A 128 11.38 6.89 -10.07
CA ALA A 128 12.80 6.63 -10.17
C ALA A 128 13.67 7.45 -9.21
N ARG A 129 13.20 8.58 -8.65
CA ARG A 129 14.02 9.48 -7.82
C ARG A 129 13.23 10.14 -6.69
N LEU A 130 13.50 9.67 -5.48
CA LEU A 130 13.01 10.22 -4.23
C LEU A 130 14.04 11.15 -3.60
N ARG A 131 13.56 12.15 -2.86
CA ARG A 131 14.42 13.09 -2.12
C ARG A 131 13.86 13.33 -0.73
N TRP A 132 14.72 13.29 0.27
CA TRP A 132 14.37 13.70 1.63
C TRP A 132 15.56 14.34 2.32
N ARG A 133 15.30 14.97 3.46
CA ARG A 133 16.28 15.67 4.27
C ARG A 133 16.38 15.03 5.65
N LEU A 134 17.56 15.11 6.24
CA LEU A 134 17.80 14.67 7.61
C LEU A 134 17.99 15.84 8.56
N PHE A 135 17.27 15.81 9.68
CA PHE A 135 17.40 16.78 10.76
C PHE A 135 18.06 16.10 11.97
N ALA A 136 19.17 16.66 12.44
CA ALA A 136 19.93 16.08 13.53
C ALA A 136 19.17 16.20 14.86
N GLY A 137 19.37 15.21 15.74
CA GLY A 137 18.74 15.16 17.06
C GLY A 137 17.28 14.71 17.05
N GLY A 138 16.86 13.98 16.00
CA GLY A 138 15.57 13.28 16.00
C GLY A 138 14.34 14.18 15.98
N ARG A 139 14.50 15.47 15.63
CA ARG A 139 13.41 16.45 15.57
C ARG A 139 13.66 17.44 14.44
N ILE A 140 12.59 18.00 13.89
CA ILE A 140 12.68 19.10 12.92
C ILE A 140 12.92 20.39 13.70
N ALA A 141 14.18 20.71 13.91
CA ALA A 141 14.60 21.95 14.56
C ALA A 141 15.76 22.56 13.75
N GLY A 142 15.54 23.78 13.24
CA GLY A 142 16.53 24.49 12.44
C GLY A 142 16.68 23.95 11.02
N ALA A 143 17.86 24.17 10.43
CA ALA A 143 18.16 23.77 9.06
C ALA A 143 18.45 22.25 8.95
N PRO A 144 18.10 21.62 7.82
CA PRO A 144 18.46 20.23 7.58
C PRO A 144 19.98 20.07 7.55
N SER A 145 20.46 18.96 8.13
CA SER A 145 21.88 18.63 8.18
C SER A 145 22.38 17.94 6.91
N HIS A 146 21.51 17.14 6.27
CA HIS A 146 21.88 16.34 5.11
C HIS A 146 20.77 16.26 4.05
N GLU A 147 21.24 16.21 2.81
CA GLU A 147 20.63 15.82 1.55
C GLU A 147 20.55 14.31 1.29
N CYS A 148 19.38 13.68 1.15
CA CYS A 148 19.28 12.33 0.57
C CYS A 148 18.65 12.35 -0.82
N GLN A 149 19.31 11.70 -1.78
CA GLN A 149 18.72 11.34 -3.08
C GLN A 149 18.71 9.83 -3.21
N VAL A 150 17.56 9.27 -3.55
CA VAL A 150 17.30 7.83 -3.42
C VAL A 150 16.56 7.30 -4.63
N VAL A 151 16.93 6.11 -5.08
CA VAL A 151 16.24 5.33 -6.09
C VAL A 151 15.62 4.12 -5.38
N LEU A 152 14.36 3.82 -5.72
CA LEU A 152 13.70 2.60 -5.28
C LEU A 152 13.91 1.53 -6.35
N ASP A 153 14.64 0.48 -5.97
CA ASP A 153 14.89 -0.69 -6.80
C ASP A 153 13.97 -1.83 -6.33
N GLU A 154 13.09 -2.30 -7.23
CA GLU A 154 12.32 -3.52 -6.99
C GLU A 154 13.17 -4.75 -7.32
N VAL A 155 13.35 -5.63 -6.35
CA VAL A 155 13.94 -6.94 -6.60
C VAL A 155 12.83 -7.85 -7.15
N TRP A 156 12.93 -8.14 -8.45
CA TRP A 156 11.99 -8.87 -9.32
C TRP A 156 11.70 -10.34 -8.96
N ALA A 157 11.45 -10.67 -7.69
CA ALA A 157 11.17 -12.06 -7.28
C ALA A 157 10.19 -12.23 -6.12
N SER A 158 9.65 -11.17 -5.51
CA SER A 158 8.70 -11.33 -4.41
C SER A 158 7.70 -10.18 -4.33
N TRP A 159 6.44 -10.46 -4.71
CA TRP A 159 5.21 -9.76 -4.34
C TRP A 159 5.36 -8.24 -4.22
N GLY A 160 5.18 -7.54 -5.34
CA GLY A 160 5.18 -6.08 -5.42
C GLY A 160 4.34 -5.46 -4.31
N ASN A 161 4.99 -4.61 -3.51
CA ASN A 161 4.50 -3.82 -2.37
C ASN A 161 4.36 -4.51 -1.00
N ALA A 162 4.37 -5.84 -0.92
CA ALA A 162 4.38 -6.58 0.36
C ALA A 162 5.71 -7.31 0.64
N GLY A 163 6.64 -7.32 -0.32
CA GLY A 163 7.92 -8.02 -0.26
C GLY A 163 9.15 -7.16 0.11
N SER A 164 10.33 -7.72 -0.13
CA SER A 164 11.62 -7.04 0.04
C SER A 164 11.82 -5.97 -1.05
N GLY A 165 12.02 -4.72 -0.63
CA GLY A 165 12.46 -3.62 -1.49
C GLY A 165 13.91 -3.22 -1.17
N THR A 166 14.59 -2.61 -2.13
CA THR A 166 15.90 -1.99 -1.90
C THR A 166 15.86 -0.52 -2.26
N LEU A 167 16.37 0.32 -1.36
CA LEU A 167 16.62 1.73 -1.62
C LEU A 167 18.12 1.91 -1.80
N SER A 168 18.55 2.42 -2.95
CA SER A 168 19.93 2.80 -3.20
C SER A 168 20.01 4.33 -3.24
N GLY A 169 20.97 4.91 -2.52
CA GLY A 169 20.96 6.35 -2.34
C GLY A 169 22.31 6.97 -2.08
N SER A 170 22.31 8.30 -2.11
CA SER A 170 23.46 9.13 -1.75
C SER A 170 23.05 10.16 -0.70
N LEU A 171 23.97 10.43 0.21
CA LEU A 171 23.81 11.33 1.34
C LEU A 171 24.86 12.44 1.25
N GLN A 172 24.42 13.68 1.13
CA GLN A 172 25.28 14.86 1.06
C GLN A 172 25.12 15.71 2.34
N SER A 173 26.23 16.12 2.96
CA SER A 173 26.17 17.11 4.05
C SER A 173 25.82 18.50 3.52
N LEU A 174 24.85 19.15 4.15
CA LEU A 174 24.45 20.53 3.85
C LEU A 174 25.19 21.55 4.71
N GLN A 175 26.06 21.09 5.63
CA GLN A 175 26.89 21.95 6.46
C GLN A 175 28.19 22.36 5.77
N ALA A 176 28.56 21.66 4.69
CA ALA A 176 29.73 22.00 3.89
C ALA A 176 29.45 23.25 3.03
N SER A 177 30.49 24.06 2.80
CA SER A 177 30.40 25.21 1.90
C SER A 177 29.95 24.78 0.50
N PRO A 178 29.09 25.57 -0.20
CA PRO A 178 28.68 25.29 -1.57
C PRO A 178 29.86 25.21 -2.57
N LEU A 179 31.00 25.81 -2.21
CA LEU A 179 32.22 25.84 -3.02
C LEU A 179 33.16 24.67 -2.74
N ALA A 180 32.89 23.87 -1.71
CA ALA A 180 33.68 22.68 -1.40
C ALA A 180 33.30 21.54 -2.37
N PRO A 181 34.23 20.60 -2.66
CA PRO A 181 33.89 19.40 -3.41
C PRO A 181 32.74 18.66 -2.73
N VAL A 182 31.67 18.40 -3.48
CA VAL A 182 30.52 17.65 -2.98
C VAL A 182 30.96 16.21 -2.75
N SER A 183 31.19 15.85 -1.49
CA SER A 183 31.34 14.46 -1.07
C SER A 183 29.97 13.92 -0.66
N ALA A 184 29.43 12.98 -1.43
CA ALA A 184 28.24 12.24 -1.06
C ALA A 184 28.61 10.83 -0.62
N ALA A 185 28.10 10.39 0.53
CA ALA A 185 28.23 9.02 0.99
C ALA A 185 27.10 8.17 0.42
N ARG A 186 27.42 7.03 -0.17
CA ARG A 186 26.41 6.11 -0.69
C ARG A 186 25.92 5.18 0.40
N PHE A 187 24.66 4.81 0.30
CA PHE A 187 24.04 3.82 1.17
C PHE A 187 23.12 2.90 0.39
N VAL A 188 22.86 1.75 0.99
CA VAL A 188 21.82 0.81 0.56
C VAL A 188 20.95 0.53 1.77
N ALA A 189 19.63 0.63 1.62
CA ALA A 189 18.67 0.22 2.64
C ALA A 189 17.81 -0.93 2.11
N ARG A 190 17.65 -1.99 2.89
CA ARG A 190 16.87 -3.17 2.54
C ARG A 190 15.62 -3.22 3.40
N LYS A 191 14.43 -3.30 2.80
CA LYS A 191 13.18 -3.41 3.54
C LYS A 191 13.15 -4.74 4.29
N ARG A 192 12.85 -4.70 5.58
CA ARG A 192 12.61 -5.92 6.35
C ARG A 192 11.33 -6.59 5.87
N VAL A 193 11.40 -7.89 5.67
CA VAL A 193 10.25 -8.70 5.29
C VAL A 193 9.25 -8.69 6.44
N PHE A 194 7.98 -8.44 6.12
CA PHE A 194 6.90 -8.51 7.08
C PHE A 194 6.71 -9.97 7.56
N PRO A 195 6.89 -10.29 8.85
CA PRO A 195 6.83 -11.68 9.30
C PRO A 195 5.44 -12.29 9.15
N ALA A 196 5.36 -13.55 8.71
CA ALA A 196 4.07 -14.23 8.61
C ALA A 196 3.53 -14.62 9.98
N ALA A 197 2.21 -14.66 10.15
CA ALA A 197 1.58 -15.02 11.43
C ALA A 197 2.06 -16.37 11.98
N ARG A 198 2.29 -17.36 11.10
CA ARG A 198 2.81 -18.69 11.47
C ARG A 198 4.21 -18.68 12.08
N ASP A 199 5.00 -17.64 11.79
CA ASP A 199 6.37 -17.49 12.30
C ASP A 199 6.37 -16.86 13.71
N GLN A 200 5.25 -16.24 14.10
CA GLN A 200 5.08 -15.48 15.36
C GLN A 200 4.23 -16.25 16.37
N SER A 201 3.19 -16.94 15.89
CA SER A 201 2.32 -17.80 16.68
C SER A 201 2.26 -19.18 16.02
N GLY A 202 3.13 -20.07 16.48
CA GLY A 202 3.24 -21.43 15.96
C GLY A 202 2.04 -22.29 16.36
N LEU A 203 1.60 -23.14 15.43
CA LEU A 203 0.62 -24.18 15.73
C LEU A 203 1.32 -25.43 16.26
N SER A 204 0.72 -26.12 17.23
CA SER A 204 1.25 -27.38 17.74
C SER A 204 1.39 -28.40 16.60
N PRO A 205 2.39 -29.31 16.62
CA PRO A 205 2.58 -30.28 15.54
C PRO A 205 1.33 -31.12 15.24
N ALA A 206 0.56 -31.49 16.28
CA ALA A 206 -0.68 -32.25 16.14
C ALA A 206 -1.78 -31.45 15.45
N LEU A 207 -1.98 -30.18 15.87
CA LEU A 207 -2.95 -29.29 15.24
C LEU A 207 -2.57 -29.02 13.78
N LEU A 208 -1.30 -28.71 13.53
CA LEU A 208 -0.80 -28.44 12.19
C LEU A 208 -1.01 -29.65 11.27
N ALA A 209 -0.64 -30.85 11.71
CA ALA A 209 -0.82 -32.08 10.94
C ALA A 209 -2.28 -32.32 10.55
N TRP A 210 -3.23 -32.07 11.47
CA TRP A 210 -4.65 -32.15 11.16
C TRP A 210 -5.09 -31.10 10.12
N LEU A 211 -4.75 -29.83 10.34
CA LEU A 211 -5.16 -28.71 9.47
C LEU A 211 -4.59 -28.83 8.05
N VAL A 212 -3.34 -29.30 7.90
CA VAL A 212 -2.70 -29.42 6.59
C VAL A 212 -3.03 -30.72 5.86
N SER A 213 -3.71 -31.66 6.52
CA SER A 213 -4.07 -32.94 5.92
C SER A 213 -4.93 -32.76 4.66
N PRO A 214 -4.76 -33.61 3.63
CA PRO A 214 -5.59 -33.54 2.42
C PRO A 214 -7.08 -33.62 2.74
N GLN A 215 -7.45 -34.49 3.68
CA GLN A 215 -8.84 -34.67 4.10
C GLN A 215 -9.43 -33.38 4.67
N HIS A 216 -8.74 -32.71 5.61
CA HIS A 216 -9.26 -31.49 6.21
C HIS A 216 -9.34 -30.33 5.20
N ARG A 217 -8.29 -30.15 4.38
CA ARG A 217 -8.26 -29.10 3.35
C ARG A 217 -9.39 -29.27 2.32
N LEU A 218 -9.57 -30.48 1.79
CA LEU A 218 -10.62 -30.79 0.83
C LEU A 218 -12.01 -30.70 1.46
N PHE A 219 -12.18 -31.19 2.69
CA PHE A 219 -13.43 -31.05 3.43
C PHE A 219 -13.83 -29.58 3.56
N HIS A 220 -12.93 -28.73 4.06
CA HIS A 220 -13.24 -27.33 4.31
C HIS A 220 -13.53 -26.57 3.01
N GLN A 221 -12.74 -26.81 1.96
CA GLN A 221 -12.96 -26.21 0.64
C GLN A 221 -14.29 -26.66 0.03
N LEU A 222 -14.58 -27.96 0.02
CA LEU A 222 -15.80 -28.51 -0.58
C LEU A 222 -17.06 -28.13 0.19
N TRP A 223 -16.98 -28.10 1.53
CA TRP A 223 -18.09 -27.64 2.39
C TRP A 223 -18.49 -26.21 2.04
N HIS A 224 -17.52 -25.30 1.85
CA HIS A 224 -17.79 -23.94 1.37
C HIS A 224 -18.30 -23.92 -0.07
N ALA A 225 -17.60 -24.58 -0.99
CA ALA A 225 -17.94 -24.56 -2.41
C ALA A 225 -19.36 -25.07 -2.68
N SER A 226 -19.75 -26.17 -2.03
CA SER A 226 -21.09 -26.77 -2.17
C SER A 226 -22.17 -25.78 -1.77
N ARG A 227 -22.04 -25.13 -0.59
CA ARG A 227 -23.01 -24.14 -0.08
C ARG A 227 -23.04 -22.85 -0.89
N ASP A 228 -21.88 -22.33 -1.25
CA ASP A 228 -21.74 -21.01 -1.90
C ASP A 228 -22.21 -21.05 -3.36
N ARG A 229 -21.92 -22.15 -4.07
CA ARG A 229 -22.26 -22.29 -5.49
C ARG A 229 -23.59 -22.98 -5.74
N TRP A 230 -24.23 -23.60 -4.73
CA TRP A 230 -25.47 -24.38 -4.93
C TRP A 230 -26.51 -23.68 -5.79
N HIS A 231 -26.81 -22.41 -5.50
CA HIS A 231 -27.82 -21.63 -6.19
C HIS A 231 -27.56 -21.42 -7.69
N THR A 232 -26.29 -21.45 -8.14
CA THR A 232 -25.90 -21.35 -9.56
C THR A 232 -25.52 -22.68 -10.19
N LEU A 233 -25.34 -23.75 -9.39
CA LEU A 233 -24.98 -25.07 -9.91
C LEU A 233 -26.09 -25.66 -10.80
N PRO A 234 -25.73 -26.20 -11.98
CA PRO A 234 -26.64 -26.99 -12.82
C PRO A 234 -27.24 -28.21 -12.11
N LYS A 235 -28.42 -28.66 -12.56
CA LYS A 235 -29.19 -29.74 -11.90
C LYS A 235 -28.46 -31.09 -11.90
N ASP A 236 -27.77 -31.44 -12.97
CA ASP A 236 -26.92 -32.63 -13.09
C ASP A 236 -25.79 -32.63 -12.06
N LYS A 237 -25.13 -31.48 -11.85
CA LYS A 237 -24.09 -31.32 -10.82
C LYS A 237 -24.68 -31.42 -9.41
N ARG A 238 -25.84 -30.81 -9.16
CA ARG A 238 -26.57 -30.98 -7.89
C ARG A 238 -26.93 -32.44 -7.61
N ASN A 239 -27.39 -33.17 -8.63
CA ASN A 239 -27.70 -34.60 -8.51
C ASN A 239 -26.45 -35.44 -8.24
N SER A 240 -25.32 -35.10 -8.88
CA SER A 240 -24.03 -35.75 -8.62
C SER A 240 -23.59 -35.55 -7.17
N LEU A 241 -23.68 -34.31 -6.65
CA LEU A 241 -23.36 -34.02 -5.25
C LEU A 241 -24.30 -34.74 -4.28
N ARG A 242 -25.60 -34.85 -4.58
CA ARG A 242 -26.55 -35.65 -3.79
C ARG A 242 -26.18 -37.14 -3.78
N GLY A 243 -25.80 -37.69 -4.93
CA GLY A 243 -25.35 -39.09 -5.05
C GLY A 243 -24.11 -39.38 -4.20
N LEU A 244 -23.27 -38.37 -3.98
CA LEU A 244 -22.07 -38.44 -3.13
C LEU A 244 -22.31 -38.00 -1.67
N GLY A 245 -23.54 -37.59 -1.31
CA GLY A 245 -23.85 -37.08 0.04
C GLY A 245 -23.25 -35.72 0.38
N TRP A 246 -22.83 -34.94 -0.63
CA TRP A 246 -22.16 -33.63 -0.48
C TRP A 246 -23.07 -32.43 -0.74
N GLN A 247 -24.37 -32.63 -0.87
CA GLN A 247 -25.32 -31.52 -0.98
C GLN A 247 -25.38 -30.71 0.34
N PRO A 248 -25.59 -29.38 0.28
CA PRO A 248 -25.53 -28.55 1.47
C PRO A 248 -26.82 -28.66 2.28
N GLY A 249 -26.80 -29.46 3.35
CA GLY A 249 -27.95 -29.70 4.21
C GLY A 249 -28.83 -30.88 3.74
N PRO A 250 -30.10 -30.94 4.18
CA PRO A 250 -30.97 -32.07 3.90
C PRO A 250 -31.25 -32.24 2.41
N VAL A 251 -31.27 -33.49 1.94
CA VAL A 251 -31.58 -33.81 0.53
C VAL A 251 -32.96 -33.26 0.17
N LYS A 252 -33.05 -32.62 -1.01
CA LYS A 252 -34.23 -31.93 -1.55
C LYS A 252 -34.65 -30.67 -0.78
N HIS A 253 -34.00 -30.35 0.34
CA HIS A 253 -34.21 -29.14 1.14
C HIS A 253 -32.87 -28.47 1.43
N GLU A 254 -32.02 -28.41 0.41
CA GLU A 254 -30.66 -27.88 0.56
C GLU A 254 -30.67 -26.38 0.88
N ARG A 255 -29.68 -25.95 1.67
CA ARG A 255 -29.53 -24.61 2.21
C ARG A 255 -28.35 -23.88 1.56
N ASP A 256 -28.60 -23.26 0.42
CA ASP A 256 -27.59 -22.45 -0.28
C ASP A 256 -27.19 -21.20 0.52
N ALA A 257 -25.90 -20.84 0.53
CA ALA A 257 -25.39 -19.75 1.36
C ALA A 257 -25.37 -18.38 0.67
N ARG A 258 -25.59 -18.33 -0.65
CA ARG A 258 -25.42 -17.11 -1.46
C ARG A 258 -26.61 -16.77 -2.37
N GLY A 259 -27.64 -17.61 -2.45
CA GLY A 259 -28.81 -17.31 -3.25
C GLY A 259 -29.77 -16.33 -2.59
N ARG A 260 -30.89 -16.09 -3.26
CA ARG A 260 -31.87 -15.03 -2.90
C ARG A 260 -32.41 -15.16 -1.47
N ARG A 261 -32.55 -16.39 -0.96
CA ARG A 261 -33.09 -16.68 0.38
C ARG A 261 -32.05 -17.03 1.44
N LYS A 262 -30.75 -16.76 1.20
CA LYS A 262 -29.65 -17.08 2.14
C LYS A 262 -29.87 -16.62 3.60
N HIS A 263 -30.65 -15.55 3.78
CA HIS A 263 -30.95 -14.97 5.08
C HIS A 263 -32.16 -15.63 5.78
N ARG A 264 -32.93 -16.51 5.11
CA ARG A 264 -34.15 -17.15 5.63
C ARG A 264 -34.16 -18.68 5.52
N ASN A 265 -33.21 -19.28 4.82
CA ASN A 265 -33.16 -20.73 4.59
C ASN A 265 -32.33 -21.47 5.66
N ALA A 266 -31.98 -20.82 6.77
CA ALA A 266 -31.16 -21.34 7.86
C ALA A 266 -29.69 -21.68 7.50
N SER A 267 -29.18 -21.27 6.32
CA SER A 267 -27.78 -21.55 5.96
C SER A 267 -26.76 -20.89 6.91
N GLY A 268 -27.13 -19.80 7.60
CA GLY A 268 -26.29 -19.16 8.62
C GLY A 268 -26.05 -20.04 9.85
N ILE A 269 -26.99 -20.92 10.20
CA ILE A 269 -26.84 -21.86 11.31
C ILE A 269 -25.75 -22.89 10.97
N ASP A 270 -25.73 -23.39 9.73
CA ASP A 270 -24.68 -24.32 9.27
C ASP A 270 -23.30 -23.68 9.38
N PHE A 271 -23.18 -22.38 9.05
CA PHE A 271 -21.94 -21.63 9.18
C PHE A 271 -21.47 -21.56 10.64
N LEU A 272 -22.32 -21.10 11.56
CA LEU A 272 -21.94 -20.97 12.96
C LEU A 272 -21.60 -22.33 13.60
N PHE A 273 -22.40 -23.36 13.32
CA PHE A 273 -22.21 -24.68 13.91
C PHE A 273 -20.93 -25.37 13.42
N MET A 274 -20.67 -25.33 12.10
CA MET A 274 -19.48 -25.96 11.52
C MET A 274 -18.20 -25.33 12.08
N HIS A 275 -18.11 -24.00 12.12
CA HIS A 275 -16.93 -23.30 12.66
C HIS A 275 -16.77 -23.53 14.17
N ARG A 276 -17.88 -23.57 14.93
CA ARG A 276 -17.84 -23.94 16.36
C ARG A 276 -17.29 -25.35 16.56
N HIS A 277 -17.74 -26.33 15.75
CA HIS A 277 -17.24 -27.69 15.81
C HIS A 277 -15.74 -27.77 15.48
N MET A 278 -15.28 -27.05 14.44
CA MET A 278 -13.85 -26.94 14.13
C MET A 278 -13.05 -26.31 15.27
N LEU A 279 -13.55 -25.23 15.89
CA LEU A 279 -12.90 -24.57 17.03
C LEU A 279 -12.77 -25.49 18.24
N LEU A 280 -13.82 -26.28 18.56
CA LEU A 280 -13.77 -27.25 19.67
C LEU A 280 -12.68 -28.30 19.44
N HIS A 281 -12.60 -28.85 18.22
CA HIS A 281 -11.57 -29.83 17.91
C HIS A 281 -10.16 -29.19 17.89
N ALA A 282 -10.00 -28.03 17.27
CA ALA A 282 -8.73 -27.31 17.25
C ALA A 282 -8.22 -27.01 18.67
N ARG A 283 -9.10 -26.53 19.56
CA ARG A 283 -8.79 -26.27 20.97
C ARG A 283 -8.47 -27.53 21.76
N SER A 284 -8.98 -28.69 21.37
CA SER A 284 -8.58 -29.96 21.99
C SER A 284 -7.14 -30.36 21.65
N LEU A 285 -6.62 -29.93 20.50
CA LEU A 285 -5.24 -30.17 20.06
C LEU A 285 -4.27 -29.04 20.47
N GLN A 286 -4.80 -27.85 20.74
CA GLN A 286 -4.07 -26.68 21.20
C GLN A 286 -4.98 -25.79 22.09
N PRO A 287 -4.99 -26.01 23.42
CA PRO A 287 -5.93 -25.33 24.34
C PRO A 287 -5.76 -23.81 24.46
N ASP A 288 -4.58 -23.29 24.16
CA ASP A 288 -4.21 -21.88 24.19
C ASP A 288 -4.67 -21.08 22.95
N LEU A 289 -5.45 -21.70 22.04
CA LEU A 289 -6.16 -20.99 20.97
C LEU A 289 -7.31 -20.11 21.52
N VAL A 290 -6.93 -18.94 22.02
CA VAL A 290 -7.86 -17.95 22.56
C VAL A 290 -8.54 -17.14 21.46
N SER A 291 -9.83 -16.85 21.65
CA SER A 291 -10.54 -15.90 20.78
C SER A 291 -10.07 -14.48 21.09
N TRP A 292 -9.93 -13.66 20.05
CA TRP A 292 -9.78 -12.22 20.22
C TRP A 292 -10.96 -11.65 21.01
N GLN A 293 -10.65 -10.90 22.07
CA GLN A 293 -11.64 -10.17 22.86
C GLN A 293 -12.04 -8.85 22.19
N GLN A 294 -11.11 -8.30 21.39
CA GLN A 294 -11.31 -7.12 20.55
C GLN A 294 -10.54 -7.32 19.25
N LEU A 295 -11.00 -6.71 18.16
CA LEU A 295 -10.28 -6.72 16.90
C LEU A 295 -8.95 -5.95 17.03
N PRO A 296 -7.83 -6.46 16.48
CA PRO A 296 -6.56 -5.74 16.47
C PRO A 296 -6.70 -4.36 15.84
N GLN A 297 -6.14 -3.34 16.51
CA GLN A 297 -6.18 -1.97 16.01
C GLN A 297 -5.23 -1.77 14.82
N PRO A 298 -5.50 -0.78 13.94
CA PRO A 298 -4.56 -0.38 12.91
C PRO A 298 -3.22 0.12 13.47
N CYS A 299 -2.19 0.16 12.61
CA CYS A 299 -0.86 0.61 13.00
C CYS A 299 -0.88 2.05 13.52
N ALA A 300 -0.28 2.29 14.68
CA ALA A 300 -0.02 3.64 15.16
C ALA A 300 0.90 4.40 14.20
N ARG A 301 0.71 5.71 14.07
CA ARG A 301 1.59 6.56 13.24
C ARG A 301 2.97 6.64 13.86
N LEU A 302 4.03 6.63 13.04
CA LEU A 302 5.42 6.61 13.52
C LEU A 302 5.75 7.79 14.45
N GLU A 303 5.21 8.98 14.16
CA GLU A 303 5.41 10.19 14.96
C GLU A 303 4.67 10.15 16.31
N GLN A 304 3.61 9.34 16.44
CA GLN A 304 2.80 9.23 17.65
C GLN A 304 3.38 8.21 18.61
N ASP A 305 3.68 7.01 18.10
CA ASP A 305 4.29 5.94 18.89
C ASP A 305 5.24 5.11 18.02
N ARG A 306 6.52 5.45 18.13
CA ARG A 306 7.62 4.76 17.43
C ARG A 306 7.69 3.28 17.80
N GLN A 307 7.48 2.92 19.06
CA GLN A 307 7.64 1.54 19.50
C GLN A 307 6.46 0.68 19.04
N ALA A 308 5.23 1.22 19.04
CA ALA A 308 4.09 0.55 18.46
C ALA A 308 4.24 0.34 16.96
N PHE A 309 4.72 1.35 16.23
CA PHE A 309 5.02 1.23 14.79
C PHE A 309 6.02 0.09 14.53
N ILE A 310 7.14 0.04 15.27
CA ILE A 310 8.14 -1.03 15.11
C ILE A 310 7.51 -2.41 15.39
N ARG A 311 6.81 -2.58 16.51
CA ARG A 311 6.18 -3.86 16.88
C ARG A 311 5.17 -4.34 15.84
N TYR A 312 4.44 -3.40 15.21
CA TYR A 312 3.47 -3.69 14.16
C TYR A 312 4.14 -4.27 12.91
N TYR A 313 5.22 -3.64 12.43
CA TYR A 313 5.96 -4.13 11.26
C TYR A 313 6.79 -5.40 11.53
N GLU A 314 7.06 -5.69 12.79
CA GLU A 314 7.61 -6.98 13.24
C GLU A 314 6.54 -8.06 13.43
N ASN A 315 5.26 -7.71 13.28
CA ASN A 315 4.11 -8.59 13.50
C ASN A 315 4.23 -9.38 14.81
N ARG A 316 4.66 -8.72 15.88
CA ARG A 316 5.19 -9.39 17.09
C ARG A 316 4.22 -10.37 17.77
N ASP A 317 2.92 -10.17 17.62
CA ASP A 317 1.85 -11.01 18.16
C ASP A 317 1.15 -11.87 17.09
N GLY A 318 1.61 -11.81 15.83
CA GLY A 318 1.00 -12.50 14.69
C GLY A 318 -0.32 -11.88 14.21
N CYS A 319 -0.77 -10.76 14.78
CA CYS A 319 -2.09 -10.17 14.55
C CYS A 319 -2.05 -8.85 13.76
N SER A 320 -0.87 -8.39 13.34
CA SER A 320 -0.74 -7.18 12.51
C SER A 320 -1.25 -7.44 11.10
N VAL A 321 -1.95 -6.46 10.49
CA VAL A 321 -2.48 -6.61 9.13
C VAL A 321 -1.32 -6.58 8.13
N PRO A 322 -1.10 -7.65 7.34
CA PRO A 322 -0.05 -7.63 6.33
C PRO A 322 -0.35 -6.55 5.28
N PRO A 323 0.66 -5.79 4.82
CA PRO A 323 0.50 -4.79 3.78
C PRO A 323 -0.23 -5.35 2.55
N ALA A 324 -1.00 -4.49 1.87
CA ALA A 324 -1.64 -4.86 0.61
C ALA A 324 -0.56 -5.11 -0.47
N TRP A 325 -0.88 -5.99 -1.42
CA TRP A 325 -0.04 -6.25 -2.59
C TRP A 325 -0.82 -5.91 -3.85
N VAL A 326 -0.09 -5.74 -4.96
CA VAL A 326 -0.68 -5.51 -6.28
C VAL A 326 -0.89 -6.87 -6.93
N ALA A 327 -2.11 -7.10 -7.42
CA ALA A 327 -2.40 -8.27 -8.25
C ALA A 327 -2.09 -7.96 -9.72
N ASP A 328 -1.41 -8.89 -10.38
CA ASP A 328 -1.10 -8.79 -11.80
C ASP A 328 -2.40 -8.74 -12.61
N ASP A 329 -2.51 -7.74 -13.49
CA ASP A 329 -3.64 -7.51 -14.39
C ASP A 329 -5.04 -7.41 -13.72
N ASP A 330 -5.11 -7.14 -12.40
CA ASP A 330 -6.37 -7.01 -11.66
C ASP A 330 -6.36 -5.76 -10.76
N GLU A 331 -6.62 -4.60 -11.39
CA GLU A 331 -6.68 -3.30 -10.72
C GLU A 331 -7.87 -3.21 -9.75
N GLU A 332 -9.01 -3.80 -10.10
CA GLU A 332 -10.21 -3.80 -9.25
C GLU A 332 -9.95 -4.54 -7.94
N PHE A 333 -9.37 -5.74 -8.01
CA PHE A 333 -8.97 -6.48 -6.82
C PHE A 333 -7.89 -5.75 -6.03
N THR A 334 -6.90 -5.16 -6.71
CA THR A 334 -5.83 -4.38 -6.05
C THR A 334 -6.41 -3.23 -5.23
N GLN A 335 -7.30 -2.43 -5.82
CA GLN A 335 -7.96 -1.32 -5.15
C GLN A 335 -8.85 -1.81 -4.00
N TRP A 336 -9.63 -2.86 -4.22
CA TRP A 336 -10.49 -3.46 -3.18
C TRP A 336 -9.67 -3.98 -1.99
N LEU A 337 -8.58 -4.70 -2.25
CA LEU A 337 -7.71 -5.27 -1.22
C LEU A 337 -7.01 -4.18 -0.41
N HIS A 338 -6.50 -3.14 -1.08
CA HIS A 338 -5.91 -1.98 -0.41
C HIS A 338 -6.94 -1.28 0.48
N GLY A 339 -8.14 -1.02 -0.05
CA GLY A 339 -9.24 -0.46 0.71
C GLY A 339 -9.59 -1.29 1.95
N LEU A 340 -9.77 -2.61 1.77
CA LEU A 340 -10.11 -3.55 2.85
C LEU A 340 -9.07 -3.59 3.98
N LYS A 341 -7.79 -3.43 3.66
CA LYS A 341 -6.67 -3.47 4.61
C LYS A 341 -6.34 -2.11 5.25
N SER A 342 -7.06 -1.06 4.88
CA SER A 342 -6.81 0.30 5.37
C SER A 342 -7.40 0.58 6.75
N ASP A 343 -6.84 1.58 7.44
CA ASP A 343 -7.40 2.14 8.67
C ASP A 343 -8.87 2.59 8.48
N ALA A 344 -9.18 3.15 7.30
CA ALA A 344 -10.54 3.59 6.98
C ALA A 344 -11.53 2.42 6.94
N ALA A 345 -11.13 1.25 6.43
CA ALA A 345 -11.98 0.07 6.48
C ALA A 345 -12.14 -0.46 7.91
N PHE A 346 -11.10 -0.37 8.75
CA PHE A 346 -11.20 -0.72 10.17
C PHE A 346 -12.29 0.10 10.86
N TYR A 347 -12.16 1.43 10.84
CA TYR A 347 -13.10 2.32 11.53
C TYR A 347 -14.48 2.36 10.85
N GLY A 348 -14.53 2.23 9.52
CA GLY A 348 -15.78 2.31 8.76
C GLY A 348 -16.60 1.02 8.71
N ASN A 349 -15.98 -0.16 8.89
CA ASN A 349 -16.65 -1.46 8.77
C ASN A 349 -16.37 -2.37 9.96
N PHE A 350 -15.10 -2.70 10.24
CA PHE A 350 -14.76 -3.74 11.22
C PHE A 350 -15.16 -3.35 12.64
N GLN A 351 -14.93 -2.10 13.04
CA GLN A 351 -15.35 -1.59 14.35
C GLN A 351 -16.89 -1.48 14.46
N VAL A 352 -17.57 -1.20 13.34
CA VAL A 352 -19.04 -1.21 13.29
C VAL A 352 -19.57 -2.63 13.51
N TRP A 353 -18.99 -3.63 12.84
CA TRP A 353 -19.35 -5.04 13.04
C TRP A 353 -19.05 -5.52 14.46
N GLU A 354 -17.90 -5.17 15.02
CA GLU A 354 -17.54 -5.49 16.40
C GLU A 354 -18.59 -4.97 17.39
N SER A 355 -19.08 -3.75 17.19
CA SER A 355 -20.15 -3.15 17.99
C SER A 355 -21.49 -3.85 17.77
N GLN A 356 -21.95 -3.98 16.53
CA GLN A 356 -23.27 -4.56 16.21
C GLN A 356 -23.43 -6.01 16.67
N TYR A 357 -22.38 -6.82 16.58
CA TYR A 357 -22.43 -8.22 16.99
C TYR A 357 -22.31 -8.44 18.50
N GLN A 358 -22.04 -7.38 19.27
CA GLN A 358 -22.05 -7.38 20.73
C GLN A 358 -23.22 -6.61 21.33
N ASP A 359 -23.95 -5.85 20.51
CA ASP A 359 -25.14 -5.13 20.90
C ASP A 359 -26.32 -6.10 21.08
N PRO A 360 -26.87 -6.24 22.32
CA PRO A 360 -28.01 -7.10 22.57
C PRO A 360 -29.26 -6.69 21.79
N SER A 361 -29.43 -5.40 21.50
CA SER A 361 -30.62 -4.90 20.81
C SER A 361 -30.63 -5.26 19.32
N THR A 362 -29.45 -5.28 18.68
CA THR A 362 -29.28 -5.75 17.30
C THR A 362 -29.45 -7.26 17.20
N SER A 363 -29.03 -8.02 18.22
CA SER A 363 -29.07 -9.49 18.21
C SER A 363 -30.43 -10.11 18.57
N ALA A 364 -31.37 -9.30 19.08
CA ALA A 364 -32.70 -9.73 19.48
C ALA A 364 -33.79 -9.56 18.40
N ALA A 365 -33.44 -8.93 17.26
CA ALA A 365 -34.30 -8.74 16.09
C ALA A 365 -34.05 -9.81 15.02
#